data_AF-A0A371Q802-F1
#
_entry.id   AF-A0A371Q802-F1
#
_cell.length_a   1.000
_cell.length_b   1.000
_cell.length_c   1.000
_cell.angle_alpha   90.00
_cell.angle_beta   90.00
_cell.angle_gamma   90.00
#
_symmetry.space_group_name_H-M   'P 1'
#
loop_
_entity.id
_entity.type
_entity.pdbx_description
1 polymer ?
#
loop_
_entity_poly.entity_id
_entity_poly.type
_entity_poly.pdbx_seq_one_letter_code
_entity_poly.pdbx_strand_id
1 'polypeptide(L)'
;MAGDQSQGQEPARQKKWWAARSEQGPWEQKEAIRARISELEAVLAATAKRAAADPMRAAEAEAFRAQAEKELQAAKNTLAHDSHPAMRRAAHLGSAQAHLDAALNLMVWLSPLDEVKGLLPGLLTLVEQQFAPSDPQRIEVTEIAREVRKAGTLDLRQRAVLAETFSLARRLRQKETLRVRSFVRIVTAVNLGLLITAVVVALAGIKWPHMVPLCFAPSNGGFQVVCPTGSAKFAHPPDTQQIAGVAEGQDYLVIELIGVVSAAIAAAATLRRIRGTSLPYDVPVVLALLKLPTGALTAVLGLLLMRGGFIPGLSALDSSAQIIAWAIIFGYAQQLFTKFVDNQGQAVLNAVGGPNPVTRKPAGDGKP
;
A
#
# COMPACT_ATOMS: atom_id res chain seq x y z
N MET A 1 31.99 -17.15 63.48
CA MET A 1 32.91 -17.39 62.34
C MET A 1 32.03 -18.04 61.26
N ALA A 2 31.46 -17.32 60.29
CA ALA A 2 32.02 -16.52 59.19
C ALA A 2 31.62 -17.23 57.87
N GLY A 3 30.92 -16.50 56.97
CA GLY A 3 30.54 -16.93 55.62
C GLY A 3 29.26 -17.78 55.58
N ASP A 4 28.28 -17.58 54.71
CA ASP A 4 28.38 -17.07 53.34
C ASP A 4 27.04 -16.46 52.87
N GLN A 5 27.12 -15.23 52.35
CA GLN A 5 26.07 -14.55 51.62
C GLN A 5 26.25 -14.89 50.14
N SER A 6 25.27 -15.59 49.54
CA SER A 6 25.17 -15.69 48.09
C SER A 6 23.72 -15.42 47.68
N GLN A 7 23.43 -14.13 47.50
CA GLN A 7 22.36 -13.65 46.64
C GLN A 7 22.81 -13.81 45.18
N GLY A 8 21.92 -14.32 44.32
CA GLY A 8 22.06 -14.31 42.88
C GLY A 8 21.44 -15.57 42.26
N GLN A 9 20.58 -15.54 41.26
CA GLN A 9 20.22 -14.50 40.29
C GLN A 9 18.81 -14.83 39.76
N GLU A 10 17.96 -13.80 39.60
CA GLU A 10 16.74 -13.87 38.79
C GLU A 10 17.07 -14.24 37.33
N PRO A 11 16.42 -15.25 36.72
CA PRO A 11 16.42 -15.41 35.28
C PRO A 11 15.15 -14.80 34.68
N ALA A 12 14.98 -13.47 34.77
CA ALA A 12 13.78 -12.80 34.28
C ALA A 12 14.03 -11.62 33.33
N ARG A 13 15.22 -11.53 32.71
CA ARG A 13 15.59 -10.37 31.87
C ARG A 13 16.09 -10.69 30.47
N GLN A 14 15.73 -11.84 29.91
CA GLN A 14 16.08 -12.23 28.53
C GLN A 14 14.89 -12.42 27.58
N LYS A 15 13.65 -12.27 28.06
CA LYS A 15 12.48 -12.11 27.20
C LYS A 15 12.11 -10.62 27.18
N LYS A 16 12.24 -9.95 26.03
CA LYS A 16 11.29 -8.93 25.49
C LYS A 16 11.87 -7.87 24.54
N TRP A 17 13.12 -7.92 24.05
CA TRP A 17 13.48 -7.01 22.94
C TRP A 17 12.70 -7.32 21.64
N TRP A 18 12.40 -8.59 21.38
CA TRP A 18 11.56 -9.03 20.25
C TRP A 18 10.05 -8.84 20.47
N ALA A 19 9.63 -8.66 21.73
CA ALA A 19 8.25 -8.34 22.09
C ALA A 19 7.93 -6.85 21.87
N ALA A 20 8.92 -5.97 22.06
CA ALA A 20 8.80 -4.55 21.73
C ALA A 20 8.83 -4.27 20.21
N ARG A 21 9.32 -5.23 19.39
CA ARG A 21 9.31 -5.14 17.92
C ARG A 21 7.97 -5.47 17.25
N SER A 22 6.90 -5.76 18.02
CA SER A 22 5.61 -6.15 17.44
C SER A 22 4.74 -4.99 16.94
N GLU A 23 5.15 -3.74 17.14
CA GLU A 23 4.32 -2.57 16.80
C GLU A 23 4.76 -1.86 15.51
N GLN A 24 5.44 -2.56 14.60
CA GLN A 24 5.54 -2.09 13.20
C GLN A 24 4.25 -2.47 12.45
N GLY A 25 3.17 -1.76 12.74
CA GLY A 25 1.86 -1.94 12.13
C GLY A 25 0.95 -0.74 12.38
N PRO A 26 -0.27 -0.71 11.81
CA PRO A 26 -1.20 0.39 11.97
C PRO A 26 -1.84 0.33 13.37
N TRP A 27 -1.06 0.72 14.40
CA TRP A 27 -1.48 0.68 15.80
C TRP A 27 -2.77 1.48 16.02
N GLU A 28 -2.88 2.64 15.37
CA GLU A 28 -4.06 3.52 15.44
C GLU A 28 -5.32 2.80 14.98
N GLN A 29 -5.23 2.00 13.91
CA GLN A 29 -6.38 1.27 13.38
C GLN A 29 -6.75 0.09 14.25
N LYS A 30 -5.74 -0.60 14.80
CA LYS A 30 -5.97 -1.66 15.77
C LYS A 30 -6.72 -1.12 16.99
N GLU A 31 -6.26 0.01 17.54
CA GLU A 31 -6.90 0.64 18.69
C GLU A 31 -8.28 1.21 18.32
N ALA A 32 -8.46 1.76 17.12
CA ALA A 32 -9.77 2.17 16.62
C ALA A 32 -10.76 0.99 16.54
N ILE A 33 -10.33 -0.17 16.03
CA ILE A 33 -11.18 -1.37 16.00
C ILE A 33 -11.48 -1.84 17.43
N ARG A 34 -10.50 -1.83 18.35
CA ARG A 34 -10.71 -2.22 19.76
C ARG A 34 -11.70 -1.30 20.48
N ALA A 35 -11.56 0.01 20.30
CA ALA A 35 -12.48 1.00 20.82
C ALA A 35 -13.89 0.76 20.27
N ARG A 36 -14.00 0.50 18.96
CA ARG A 36 -15.28 0.19 18.32
C ARG A 36 -15.91 -1.10 18.84
N ILE A 37 -15.13 -2.16 19.06
CA ILE A 37 -15.64 -3.38 19.68
C ILE A 37 -16.22 -3.08 21.06
N SER A 38 -15.48 -2.34 21.89
CA SER A 38 -15.92 -2.00 23.26
C SER A 38 -17.22 -1.19 23.27
N GLU A 39 -17.38 -0.26 22.33
CA GLU A 39 -18.63 0.48 22.11
C GLU A 39 -19.77 -0.47 21.73
N LEU A 40 -19.53 -1.38 20.78
CA LEU A 40 -20.55 -2.32 20.30
C LEU A 40 -20.97 -3.34 21.34
N GLU A 41 -20.08 -3.76 22.24
CA GLU A 41 -20.44 -4.62 23.37
C GLU A 41 -21.41 -3.93 24.32
N ALA A 42 -21.16 -2.65 24.63
CA ALA A 42 -22.08 -1.86 25.47
C ALA A 42 -23.44 -1.67 24.78
N VAL A 43 -23.44 -1.37 23.47
CA VAL A 43 -24.67 -1.24 22.69
C VAL A 43 -25.42 -2.57 22.63
N LEU A 44 -24.74 -3.69 22.37
CA LEU A 44 -25.32 -5.02 22.29
C LEU A 44 -25.98 -5.44 23.60
N ALA A 45 -25.32 -5.21 24.74
CA ALA A 45 -25.91 -5.50 26.05
C ALA A 45 -27.19 -4.69 26.29
N ALA A 46 -27.19 -3.40 25.93
CA ALA A 46 -28.33 -2.52 26.10
C ALA A 46 -29.49 -2.87 25.15
N THR A 47 -29.22 -3.25 23.91
CA THR A 47 -30.25 -3.65 22.93
C THR A 47 -30.83 -5.01 23.26
N ALA A 48 -30.00 -5.97 23.66
CA ALA A 48 -30.46 -7.29 24.08
C ALA A 48 -31.39 -7.24 25.30
N LYS A 49 -31.07 -6.42 26.32
CA LYS A 49 -31.94 -6.23 27.48
C LYS A 49 -33.32 -5.70 27.08
N ARG A 50 -33.38 -4.78 26.11
CA ARG A 50 -34.64 -4.25 25.58
C ARG A 50 -35.40 -5.28 24.75
N ALA A 51 -34.70 -6.08 23.93
CA ALA A 51 -35.30 -7.13 23.13
C ALA A 51 -35.87 -8.28 23.99
N ALA A 52 -35.22 -8.60 25.11
CA ALA A 52 -35.70 -9.61 26.06
C ALA A 52 -36.98 -9.17 26.81
N ALA A 53 -37.24 -7.86 26.91
CA ALA A 53 -38.48 -7.33 27.47
C ALA A 53 -39.67 -7.38 26.50
N ASP A 54 -39.42 -7.66 25.21
CA ASP A 54 -40.45 -7.84 24.19
C ASP A 54 -40.85 -9.33 24.08
N PRO A 55 -42.10 -9.71 24.41
CA PRO A 55 -42.54 -11.11 24.42
C PRO A 55 -42.39 -11.81 23.06
N MET A 56 -42.50 -11.07 21.95
CA MET A 56 -42.39 -11.65 20.60
C MET A 56 -40.95 -11.90 20.17
N ARG A 57 -39.98 -11.21 20.77
CA ARG A 57 -38.56 -11.28 20.38
C ARG A 57 -37.67 -11.95 21.40
N ALA A 58 -38.14 -12.15 22.63
CA ALA A 58 -37.35 -12.73 23.72
C ALA A 58 -36.69 -14.07 23.37
N ALA A 59 -37.39 -14.95 22.64
CA ALA A 59 -36.88 -16.27 22.25
C ALA A 59 -35.71 -16.21 21.25
N GLU A 60 -35.77 -15.31 20.27
CA GLU A 60 -34.74 -15.17 19.23
C GLU A 60 -33.60 -14.22 19.66
N ALA A 61 -33.90 -13.26 20.55
CA ALA A 61 -32.96 -12.27 21.02
C ALA A 61 -31.74 -12.89 21.71
N GLU A 62 -31.93 -13.96 22.48
CA GLU A 62 -30.83 -14.62 23.17
C GLU A 62 -29.87 -15.31 22.19
N ALA A 63 -30.40 -15.96 21.14
CA ALA A 63 -29.58 -16.61 20.12
C ALA A 63 -28.74 -15.60 19.32
N PHE A 64 -29.35 -14.50 18.87
CA PHE A 64 -28.63 -13.45 18.15
C PHE A 64 -27.61 -12.73 19.05
N ARG A 65 -27.92 -12.49 20.32
CA ARG A 65 -27.01 -11.91 21.31
C ARG A 65 -25.78 -12.79 21.50
N ALA A 66 -25.98 -14.07 21.82
CA ALA A 66 -24.89 -15.01 22.07
C ALA A 66 -23.96 -15.13 20.85
N GLN A 67 -24.52 -15.16 19.63
CA GLN A 67 -23.70 -15.21 18.43
C GLN A 67 -22.96 -13.88 18.19
N ALA A 68 -23.58 -12.72 18.44
CA ALA A 68 -22.92 -11.42 18.29
C ALA A 68 -21.78 -11.24 19.29
N GLU A 69 -21.95 -11.65 20.55
CA GLU A 69 -20.89 -11.66 21.57
C GLU A 69 -19.71 -12.55 21.13
N LYS A 70 -20.01 -13.73 20.57
CA LYS A 70 -18.98 -14.64 20.05
C LYS A 70 -18.18 -14.02 18.90
N GLU A 71 -18.83 -13.32 17.97
CA GLU A 71 -18.15 -12.62 16.89
C GLU A 71 -17.26 -11.47 17.41
N LEU A 72 -17.75 -10.67 18.35
CA LEU A 72 -16.96 -9.58 18.97
C LEU A 72 -15.75 -10.13 19.73
N GLN A 73 -15.90 -11.25 20.44
CA GLN A 73 -14.79 -11.92 21.11
C GLN A 73 -13.78 -12.50 20.10
N ALA A 74 -14.25 -13.09 19.00
CA ALA A 74 -13.38 -13.55 17.92
C ALA A 74 -12.57 -12.38 17.31
N ALA A 75 -13.19 -11.21 17.13
CA ALA A 75 -12.51 -10.01 16.69
C ALA A 75 -11.41 -9.57 17.68
N LYS A 76 -11.69 -9.55 18.99
CA LYS A 76 -10.70 -9.25 20.03
C LYS A 76 -9.52 -10.23 20.03
N ASN A 77 -9.81 -11.52 19.99
CA ASN A 77 -8.81 -12.59 19.99
C ASN A 77 -7.90 -12.51 18.76
N THR A 78 -8.45 -12.08 17.62
CA THR A 78 -7.69 -11.87 16.38
C THR A 78 -6.73 -10.68 16.49
N LEU A 79 -7.09 -9.65 17.26
CA LEU A 79 -6.26 -8.46 17.52
C LEU A 79 -5.23 -8.68 18.64
N ALA A 80 -5.39 -9.74 19.44
CA ALA A 80 -4.44 -10.14 20.48
C ALA A 80 -3.11 -10.60 19.84
N HIS A 81 -1.97 -10.23 20.43
CA HIS A 81 -0.63 -10.42 19.83
C HIS A 81 -0.01 -11.78 20.18
N ASP A 82 -0.61 -12.45 21.12
CA ASP A 82 -0.25 -13.68 21.80
C ASP A 82 -0.75 -14.92 21.05
N SER A 83 -1.81 -14.79 20.26
CA SER A 83 -2.42 -15.88 19.50
C SER A 83 -1.69 -16.21 18.19
N HIS A 84 -1.07 -15.22 17.51
CA HIS A 84 -0.45 -15.43 16.18
C HIS A 84 0.84 -14.64 15.94
N PRO A 85 2.01 -15.09 16.44
CA PRO A 85 3.29 -14.39 16.27
C PRO A 85 3.75 -14.26 14.80
N ALA A 86 3.24 -15.10 13.90
CA ALA A 86 3.56 -15.11 12.46
C ALA A 86 2.65 -14.21 11.58
N MET A 87 1.49 -13.76 12.06
CA MET A 87 0.52 -12.95 11.27
C MET A 87 0.70 -11.42 11.42
N ARG A 88 1.95 -10.98 11.57
CA ARG A 88 2.31 -9.55 11.76
C ARG A 88 1.96 -8.64 10.57
N ARG A 89 1.61 -9.21 9.42
CA ARG A 89 1.21 -8.45 8.22
C ARG A 89 -0.29 -8.21 8.22
N ALA A 90 -0.81 -7.12 8.81
CA ALA A 90 -2.16 -6.48 8.68
C ALA A 90 -3.45 -7.34 8.46
N ALA A 91 -3.37 -8.67 8.37
CA ALA A 91 -4.45 -9.59 8.06
C ALA A 91 -5.38 -9.75 9.25
N HIS A 92 -4.82 -9.66 10.45
CA HIS A 92 -5.56 -9.62 11.69
C HIS A 92 -6.55 -8.44 11.72
N LEU A 93 -6.19 -7.28 11.15
CA LEU A 93 -7.11 -6.13 11.06
C LEU A 93 -8.29 -6.44 10.13
N GLY A 94 -8.03 -7.01 8.96
CA GLY A 94 -9.09 -7.39 8.01
C GLY A 94 -9.99 -8.50 8.55
N SER A 95 -9.42 -9.49 9.23
CA SER A 95 -10.18 -10.58 9.87
C SER A 95 -10.99 -10.08 11.07
N ALA A 96 -10.42 -9.21 11.91
CA ALA A 96 -11.17 -8.59 13.01
C ALA A 96 -12.32 -7.71 12.49
N GLN A 97 -12.09 -6.95 11.41
CA GLN A 97 -13.13 -6.17 10.76
C GLN A 97 -14.26 -7.07 10.22
N ALA A 98 -13.95 -8.24 9.67
CA ALA A 98 -14.96 -9.18 9.19
C ALA A 98 -15.85 -9.72 10.32
N HIS A 99 -15.26 -10.08 11.46
CA HIS A 99 -16.00 -10.46 12.66
C HIS A 99 -16.87 -9.31 13.20
N LEU A 100 -16.32 -8.08 13.23
CA LEU A 100 -17.06 -6.88 13.63
C LEU A 100 -18.25 -6.60 12.71
N ASP A 101 -18.07 -6.74 11.39
CA ASP A 101 -19.13 -6.54 10.41
C ASP A 101 -20.24 -7.61 10.55
N ALA A 102 -19.88 -8.85 10.90
CA ALA A 102 -20.82 -9.93 11.20
C ALA A 102 -21.62 -9.64 12.48
N ALA A 103 -20.96 -9.23 13.56
CA ALA A 103 -21.60 -8.83 14.81
C ALA A 103 -22.61 -7.68 14.59
N LEU A 104 -22.20 -6.64 13.86
CA LEU A 104 -23.10 -5.54 13.50
C LEU A 104 -24.31 -6.00 12.68
N ASN A 105 -24.17 -7.01 11.81
CA ASN A 105 -25.31 -7.55 11.07
C ASN A 105 -26.30 -8.25 12.01
N LEU A 106 -25.80 -9.04 12.97
CA LEU A 106 -26.61 -9.69 14.00
C LEU A 106 -27.32 -8.66 14.90
N MET A 107 -26.65 -7.54 15.21
CA MET A 107 -27.24 -6.44 15.97
C MET A 107 -28.41 -5.78 15.24
N VAL A 108 -28.38 -5.69 13.91
CA VAL A 108 -29.54 -5.18 13.13
C VAL A 108 -30.77 -6.06 13.33
N TRP A 109 -30.60 -7.37 13.56
CA TRP A 109 -31.68 -8.33 13.90
C TRP A 109 -32.12 -8.29 15.37
N LEU A 110 -31.33 -7.66 16.24
CA LEU A 110 -31.69 -7.41 17.65
C LEU A 110 -32.37 -6.07 17.89
N SER A 111 -31.92 -5.01 17.22
CA SER A 111 -32.40 -3.65 17.46
C SER A 111 -33.90 -3.47 17.17
N PRO A 112 -34.65 -2.78 18.04
CA PRO A 112 -36.03 -2.44 17.75
C PRO A 112 -36.12 -1.48 16.54
N LEU A 113 -37.26 -1.51 15.87
CA LEU A 113 -37.46 -0.88 14.55
C LEU A 113 -37.25 0.64 14.57
N ASP A 114 -37.48 1.28 15.71
CA ASP A 114 -37.23 2.70 15.99
C ASP A 114 -35.74 3.04 16.07
N GLU A 115 -34.91 2.19 16.66
CA GLU A 115 -33.45 2.37 16.69
C GLU A 115 -32.81 2.20 15.31
N VAL A 116 -33.32 1.27 14.50
CA VAL A 116 -32.84 1.07 13.13
C VAL A 116 -33.02 2.35 12.29
N LYS A 117 -34.06 3.15 12.57
CA LYS A 117 -34.25 4.46 11.91
C LYS A 117 -33.11 5.44 12.19
N GLY A 118 -32.59 5.42 13.41
CA GLY A 118 -31.45 6.27 13.79
C GLY A 118 -30.16 5.90 13.06
N LEU A 119 -29.99 4.62 12.72
CA LEU A 119 -28.83 4.10 11.99
C LEU A 119 -28.97 4.24 10.46
N LEU A 120 -30.20 4.38 9.97
CA LEU A 120 -30.56 4.38 8.55
C LEU A 120 -29.78 5.39 7.70
N PRO A 121 -29.55 6.66 8.12
CA PRO A 121 -28.80 7.62 7.30
C PRO A 121 -27.35 7.17 7.04
N GLY A 122 -26.66 6.67 8.06
CA GLY A 122 -25.28 6.20 7.90
C GLY A 122 -25.20 4.93 7.03
N LEU A 123 -26.20 4.07 7.13
CA LEU A 123 -26.29 2.87 6.32
C LEU A 123 -26.62 3.17 4.85
N LEU A 124 -27.50 4.14 4.59
CA LEU A 124 -27.76 4.67 3.25
C LEU A 124 -26.49 5.23 2.61
N THR A 125 -25.72 6.04 3.34
CA THR A 125 -24.46 6.58 2.83
C THR A 125 -23.49 5.46 2.41
N LEU A 126 -23.41 4.37 3.17
CA LEU A 126 -22.58 3.23 2.81
C LEU A 126 -23.05 2.56 1.51
N VAL A 127 -24.37 2.38 1.33
CA VAL A 127 -24.93 1.80 0.10
C VAL A 127 -24.73 2.72 -1.09
N GLU A 128 -24.99 4.02 -0.93
CA GLU A 128 -24.80 5.01 -1.98
C GLU A 128 -23.35 5.12 -2.45
N GLN A 129 -22.39 4.93 -1.55
CA GLN A 129 -20.97 4.87 -1.87
C GLN A 129 -20.63 3.59 -2.62
N GLN A 130 -21.14 2.43 -2.20
CA GLN A 130 -20.69 1.12 -2.68
C GLN A 130 -21.45 0.57 -3.89
N PHE A 131 -22.65 1.07 -4.18
CA PHE A 131 -23.48 0.60 -5.29
C PHE A 131 -23.71 1.68 -6.35
N ALA A 132 -23.77 1.27 -7.61
CA ALA A 132 -24.05 2.16 -8.72
C ALA A 132 -25.48 2.74 -8.61
N PRO A 133 -25.74 3.94 -9.16
CA PRO A 133 -27.08 4.57 -9.08
C PRO A 133 -28.21 3.72 -9.69
N SER A 134 -27.89 2.87 -10.66
CA SER A 134 -28.83 1.97 -11.34
C SER A 134 -28.94 0.58 -10.70
N ASP A 135 -28.26 0.33 -9.58
CA ASP A 135 -28.30 -0.97 -8.92
C ASP A 135 -29.67 -1.18 -8.25
N PRO A 136 -30.36 -2.32 -8.50
CA PRO A 136 -31.68 -2.57 -7.94
C PRO A 136 -31.70 -2.56 -6.41
N GLN A 137 -30.62 -2.99 -5.74
CA GLN A 137 -30.55 -3.01 -4.28
C GLN A 137 -30.43 -1.60 -3.70
N ARG A 138 -29.70 -0.71 -4.39
CA ARG A 138 -29.62 0.70 -3.99
C ARG A 138 -30.97 1.38 -4.12
N ILE A 139 -31.69 1.13 -5.21
CA ILE A 139 -33.02 1.70 -5.45
C ILE A 139 -33.98 1.22 -4.35
N GLU A 140 -34.03 -0.08 -4.10
CA GLU A 140 -34.92 -0.68 -3.10
C GLU A 140 -34.66 -0.12 -1.69
N VAL A 141 -33.39 -0.06 -1.26
CA VAL A 141 -33.03 0.51 0.06
C VAL A 141 -33.35 2.01 0.16
N THR A 142 -33.19 2.76 -0.94
CA THR A 142 -33.53 4.20 -0.97
C THR A 142 -35.03 4.42 -0.84
N GLU A 143 -35.84 3.58 -1.49
CA GLU A 143 -37.30 3.60 -1.37
C GLU A 143 -37.76 3.22 0.04
N ILE A 144 -37.24 2.11 0.58
CA ILE A 144 -37.51 1.68 1.97
C ILE A 144 -37.18 2.81 2.93
N ALA A 145 -36.04 3.47 2.76
CA ALA A 145 -35.66 4.54 3.67
C ALA A 145 -36.56 5.77 3.58
N ARG A 146 -37.09 6.08 2.38
CA ARG A 146 -38.07 7.14 2.17
C ARG A 146 -39.41 6.81 2.83
N GLU A 147 -39.87 5.57 2.70
CA GLU A 147 -41.10 5.09 3.32
C GLU A 147 -41.00 5.13 4.84
N VAL A 148 -39.90 4.64 5.41
CA VAL A 148 -39.65 4.64 6.86
C VAL A 148 -39.61 6.06 7.42
N ARG A 149 -39.06 7.01 6.66
CA ARG A 149 -39.04 8.44 7.04
C ARG A 149 -40.43 9.09 7.01
N LYS A 150 -41.32 8.63 6.12
CA LYS A 150 -42.69 9.15 5.98
C LYS A 150 -43.68 8.50 6.94
N ALA A 151 -43.73 7.17 6.94
CA ALA A 151 -44.70 6.39 7.70
C ALA A 151 -44.27 6.14 9.15
N GLY A 152 -42.97 6.26 9.46
CA GLY A 152 -42.46 6.02 10.80
C GLY A 152 -42.59 4.57 11.25
N THR A 153 -42.76 3.62 10.35
CA THR A 153 -42.81 2.19 10.63
C THR A 153 -41.84 1.46 9.70
N LEU A 154 -41.29 0.33 10.15
CA LEU A 154 -40.40 -0.52 9.38
C LEU A 154 -40.92 -1.95 9.49
N ASP A 155 -41.20 -2.58 8.35
CA ASP A 155 -41.70 -3.96 8.33
C ASP A 155 -40.55 -4.99 8.47
N LEU A 156 -40.90 -6.22 8.88
CA LEU A 156 -39.94 -7.32 9.02
C LEU A 156 -39.25 -7.65 7.69
N ARG A 157 -39.99 -7.58 6.57
CA ARG A 157 -39.44 -7.77 5.22
C ARG A 157 -38.45 -6.66 4.86
N GLN A 158 -38.81 -5.41 5.12
CA GLN A 158 -37.95 -4.25 4.85
C GLN A 158 -36.64 -4.33 5.66
N ARG A 159 -36.72 -4.79 6.91
CA ARG A 159 -35.54 -5.04 7.75
C ARG A 159 -34.61 -6.09 7.16
N ALA A 160 -35.15 -7.19 6.64
CA ALA A 160 -34.36 -8.25 6.02
C ALA A 160 -33.59 -7.73 4.80
N VAL A 161 -34.26 -6.98 3.92
CA VAL A 161 -33.66 -6.35 2.73
C VAL A 161 -32.55 -5.38 3.13
N LEU A 162 -32.78 -4.55 4.15
CA LEU A 162 -31.79 -3.61 4.67
C LEU A 162 -30.54 -4.36 5.21
N ALA A 163 -30.74 -5.34 6.09
CA ALA A 163 -29.65 -6.11 6.69
C ALA A 163 -28.81 -6.83 5.63
N GLU A 164 -29.45 -7.48 4.67
CA GLU A 164 -28.77 -8.18 3.57
C GLU A 164 -27.96 -7.20 2.70
N THR A 165 -28.58 -6.09 2.27
CA THR A 165 -27.92 -5.09 1.44
C THR A 165 -26.70 -4.48 2.14
N PHE A 166 -26.79 -4.20 3.44
CA PHE A 166 -25.66 -3.68 4.21
C PHE A 166 -24.55 -4.72 4.38
N SER A 167 -24.90 -5.98 4.61
CA SER A 167 -23.92 -7.06 4.67
C SER A 167 -23.15 -7.18 3.35
N LEU A 168 -23.83 -7.01 2.22
CA LEU A 168 -23.22 -7.02 0.90
C LEU A 168 -22.35 -5.78 0.66
N ALA A 169 -22.83 -4.58 1.05
CA ALA A 169 -22.08 -3.33 0.97
C ALA A 169 -20.72 -3.44 1.70
N ARG A 170 -20.72 -4.03 2.90
CA ARG A 170 -19.49 -4.24 3.69
C ARG A 170 -18.56 -5.26 3.05
N ARG A 171 -19.10 -6.36 2.51
CA ARG A 171 -18.30 -7.36 1.77
C ARG A 171 -17.65 -6.75 0.53
N LEU A 172 -18.34 -5.86 -0.19
CA LEU A 172 -17.78 -5.13 -1.33
C LEU A 172 -16.60 -4.25 -0.90
N ARG A 173 -16.80 -3.44 0.15
CA ARG A 173 -15.74 -2.60 0.73
C ARG A 173 -14.51 -3.41 1.17
N GLN A 174 -14.72 -4.59 1.76
CA GLN A 174 -13.63 -5.49 2.14
C GLN A 174 -12.86 -6.00 0.92
N LYS A 175 -13.55 -6.42 -0.15
CA LYS A 175 -12.90 -6.86 -1.40
C LYS A 175 -12.05 -5.76 -2.03
N GLU A 176 -12.52 -4.52 -2.04
CA GLU A 176 -11.76 -3.35 -2.50
C GLU A 176 -10.46 -3.18 -1.71
N THR A 177 -10.56 -3.26 -0.38
CA THR A 177 -9.41 -3.14 0.52
C THR A 177 -8.38 -4.26 0.29
N LEU A 178 -8.84 -5.49 0.03
CA LEU A 178 -7.97 -6.63 -0.29
C LEU A 178 -7.21 -6.44 -1.61
N ARG A 179 -7.83 -5.82 -2.63
CA ARG A 179 -7.15 -5.52 -3.90
C ARG A 179 -6.00 -4.55 -3.71
N VAL A 180 -6.21 -3.47 -2.94
CA VAL A 180 -5.14 -2.53 -2.57
C VAL A 180 -3.99 -3.25 -1.88
N ARG A 181 -4.31 -4.11 -0.91
CA ARG A 181 -3.30 -4.86 -0.17
C ARG A 181 -2.50 -5.80 -1.08
N SER A 182 -3.18 -6.52 -1.97
CA SER A 182 -2.52 -7.39 -2.95
C SER A 182 -1.60 -6.58 -3.87
N PHE A 183 -2.09 -5.44 -4.37
CA PHE A 183 -1.30 -4.52 -5.19
C PHE A 183 -0.04 -4.05 -4.47
N VAL A 184 -0.17 -3.50 -3.26
CA VAL A 184 0.99 -3.04 -2.46
C VAL A 184 1.99 -4.16 -2.24
N ARG A 185 1.52 -5.37 -1.92
CA ARG A 185 2.41 -6.53 -1.72
C ARG A 185 3.17 -6.91 -2.99
N ILE A 186 2.50 -6.91 -4.15
CA ILE A 186 3.13 -7.19 -5.44
C ILE A 186 4.18 -6.13 -5.76
N VAL A 187 3.82 -4.84 -5.66
CA VAL A 187 4.75 -3.74 -5.93
C VAL A 187 5.95 -3.77 -4.99
N THR A 188 5.73 -4.07 -3.70
CA THR A 188 6.83 -4.23 -2.74
C THR A 188 7.77 -5.38 -3.11
N ALA A 189 7.22 -6.52 -3.56
CA ALA A 189 8.03 -7.66 -4.00
C ALA A 189 8.84 -7.33 -5.27
N VAL A 190 8.23 -6.63 -6.24
CA VAL A 190 8.93 -6.14 -7.44
C VAL A 190 10.03 -5.15 -7.05
N ASN A 191 9.73 -4.19 -6.16
CA ASN A 191 10.71 -3.23 -5.66
C ASN A 191 11.91 -3.92 -5.01
N LEU A 192 11.67 -4.93 -4.17
CA LEU A 192 12.74 -5.73 -3.57
C LEU A 192 13.54 -6.49 -4.64
N GLY A 193 12.86 -7.08 -5.62
CA GLY A 193 13.52 -7.76 -6.75
C GLY A 193 14.43 -6.82 -7.54
N LEU A 194 13.95 -5.63 -7.90
CA LEU A 194 14.74 -4.63 -8.62
C LEU A 194 15.90 -4.09 -7.79
N LEU A 195 15.70 -3.89 -6.48
CA LEU A 195 16.77 -3.50 -5.56
C LEU A 195 17.86 -4.56 -5.50
N ILE A 196 17.48 -5.85 -5.39
CA ILE A 196 18.43 -6.96 -5.43
C ILE A 196 19.18 -6.97 -6.76
N THR A 197 18.48 -6.77 -7.88
CA THR A 197 19.11 -6.68 -9.21
C THR A 197 20.14 -5.54 -9.27
N ALA A 198 19.80 -4.34 -8.80
CA ALA A 198 20.75 -3.21 -8.75
C ALA A 198 21.98 -3.57 -7.89
N VAL A 199 21.78 -4.11 -6.70
CA VAL A 199 22.90 -4.56 -5.84
C VAL A 199 23.76 -5.61 -6.53
N VAL A 200 23.15 -6.58 -7.23
CA VAL A 200 23.90 -7.59 -8.00
C VAL A 200 24.71 -6.95 -9.12
N VAL A 201 24.16 -5.97 -9.83
CA VAL A 201 24.88 -5.23 -10.89
C VAL A 201 26.06 -4.45 -10.31
N ALA A 202 25.86 -3.69 -9.22
CA ALA A 202 26.96 -3.01 -8.53
C ALA A 202 28.07 -3.98 -8.07
N LEU A 203 27.70 -5.09 -7.41
CA LEU A 203 28.67 -6.09 -6.96
C LEU A 203 29.39 -6.78 -8.12
N ALA A 204 28.68 -7.04 -9.23
CA ALA A 204 29.27 -7.59 -10.44
C ALA A 204 30.26 -6.61 -11.07
N GLY A 205 29.95 -5.31 -11.10
CA GLY A 205 30.86 -4.27 -11.60
C GLY A 205 32.15 -4.18 -10.78
N ILE A 206 32.05 -4.29 -9.45
CA ILE A 206 33.22 -4.31 -8.55
C ILE A 206 34.06 -5.57 -8.75
N LYS A 207 33.41 -6.74 -8.88
CA LYS A 207 34.10 -8.04 -8.98
C LYS A 207 34.69 -8.31 -10.36
N TRP A 208 34.04 -7.81 -11.42
CA TRP A 208 34.39 -8.05 -12.82
C TRP A 208 34.41 -6.74 -13.64
N PRO A 209 35.33 -5.81 -13.33
CA PRO A 209 35.38 -4.50 -14.00
C PRO A 209 35.64 -4.60 -15.51
N HIS A 210 36.26 -5.68 -15.96
CA HIS A 210 36.71 -5.85 -17.35
C HIS A 210 35.68 -6.48 -18.29
N MET A 211 34.56 -7.06 -17.80
CA MET A 211 33.61 -7.77 -18.67
C MET A 211 32.76 -6.82 -19.53
N VAL A 212 32.32 -5.70 -18.95
CA VAL A 212 31.50 -4.68 -19.64
C VAL A 212 31.89 -3.30 -19.12
N PRO A 213 32.98 -2.69 -19.60
CA PRO A 213 33.39 -1.37 -19.12
C PRO A 213 32.42 -0.28 -19.61
N LEU A 214 32.00 0.64 -18.73
CA LEU A 214 31.14 1.79 -19.08
C LEU A 214 31.92 2.95 -19.73
N CYS A 215 32.96 2.61 -20.49
CA CYS A 215 33.89 3.58 -21.05
C CYS A 215 33.56 3.91 -22.51
N PHE A 216 33.91 5.11 -22.95
CA PHE A 216 33.72 5.62 -24.30
C PHE A 216 35.06 6.05 -24.90
N ALA A 217 35.24 5.83 -26.19
CA ALA A 217 36.43 6.19 -26.96
C ALA A 217 36.03 7.17 -28.07
N PRO A 218 35.97 8.49 -27.79
CA PRO A 218 35.55 9.49 -28.76
C PRO A 218 36.58 9.65 -29.90
N SER A 219 36.12 9.72 -31.14
CA SER A 219 36.98 9.85 -32.33
C SER A 219 37.56 11.27 -32.53
N ASN A 220 37.04 12.27 -31.80
CA ASN A 220 37.20 13.68 -32.14
C ASN A 220 38.31 14.40 -31.34
N GLY A 221 38.97 13.70 -30.40
CA GLY A 221 39.93 14.27 -29.44
C GLY A 221 41.25 13.49 -29.32
N GLY A 222 41.55 12.60 -30.27
CA GLY A 222 42.66 11.66 -30.21
C GLY A 222 42.27 10.31 -29.58
N PHE A 223 43.26 9.46 -29.30
CA PHE A 223 43.04 8.12 -28.71
C PHE A 223 42.86 8.22 -27.18
N GLN A 224 41.76 8.81 -26.73
CA GLN A 224 41.41 8.92 -25.32
C GLN A 224 40.28 7.95 -24.96
N VAL A 225 40.38 7.32 -23.79
CA VAL A 225 39.32 6.51 -23.20
C VAL A 225 38.82 7.21 -21.94
N VAL A 226 37.50 7.36 -21.84
CA VAL A 226 36.85 8.04 -20.72
C VAL A 226 35.82 7.10 -20.09
N CYS A 227 35.94 6.92 -18.78
CA CYS A 227 35.04 6.13 -17.94
C CYS A 227 34.38 7.06 -16.90
N PRO A 228 33.33 6.59 -16.19
CA PRO A 228 32.65 7.40 -15.17
C PRO A 228 33.58 8.00 -14.11
N THR A 229 34.58 7.26 -13.61
CA THR A 229 35.51 7.76 -12.58
C THR A 229 36.95 7.95 -13.05
N GLY A 230 37.33 7.38 -14.20
CA GLY A 230 38.69 7.40 -14.72
C GLY A 230 38.80 7.88 -16.17
N SER A 231 39.97 8.40 -16.57
CA SER A 231 40.26 8.67 -17.99
C SER A 231 41.75 8.47 -18.28
N ALA A 232 42.07 8.02 -19.50
CA ALA A 232 43.44 7.82 -19.95
C ALA A 232 43.60 8.19 -21.43
N LYS A 233 44.78 8.73 -21.78
CA LYS A 233 45.17 9.04 -23.15
C LYS A 233 46.19 8.03 -23.65
N PHE A 234 46.04 7.61 -24.89
CA PHE A 234 46.90 6.65 -25.57
C PHE A 234 47.56 7.28 -26.79
N ALA A 235 48.73 6.78 -27.16
CA ALA A 235 49.46 7.23 -28.35
C ALA A 235 48.93 6.58 -29.65
N HIS A 236 48.23 5.45 -29.54
CA HIS A 236 47.71 4.64 -30.64
C HIS A 236 46.26 4.23 -30.34
N PRO A 237 45.49 3.75 -31.33
CA PRO A 237 44.13 3.25 -31.09
C PRO A 237 44.13 2.21 -29.96
N PRO A 238 43.37 2.43 -28.86
CA PRO A 238 43.43 1.56 -27.71
C PRO A 238 42.74 0.24 -28.02
N ASP A 239 43.41 -0.86 -27.68
CA ASP A 239 42.82 -2.19 -27.80
C ASP A 239 41.81 -2.45 -26.66
N THR A 240 40.95 -3.44 -26.84
CA THR A 240 39.90 -3.84 -25.88
C THR A 240 40.42 -4.06 -24.45
N GLN A 241 41.62 -4.64 -24.30
CA GLN A 241 42.26 -4.84 -23.00
C GLN A 241 42.71 -3.52 -22.36
N GLN A 242 43.20 -2.56 -23.15
CA GLN A 242 43.61 -1.25 -22.66
C GLN A 242 42.40 -0.44 -22.20
N ILE A 243 41.28 -0.51 -22.93
CA ILE A 243 40.00 0.10 -22.53
C ILE A 243 39.51 -0.50 -21.21
N ALA A 244 39.57 -1.84 -21.08
CA ALA A 244 39.18 -2.52 -19.85
C ALA A 244 40.09 -2.18 -18.66
N GLY A 245 41.35 -1.84 -18.89
CA GLY A 245 42.30 -1.44 -17.85
C GLY A 245 42.09 -0.02 -17.28
N VAL A 246 41.37 0.85 -17.99
CA VAL A 246 40.99 2.19 -17.51
C VAL A 246 39.72 2.14 -16.66
N ALA A 247 38.89 1.12 -16.86
CA ALA A 247 37.65 0.95 -16.11
C ALA A 247 37.93 0.62 -14.64
N GLU A 248 37.20 1.26 -13.74
CA GLU A 248 37.29 1.02 -12.30
C GLU A 248 36.06 0.26 -11.82
N GLY A 249 36.24 -0.61 -10.82
CA GLY A 249 35.11 -1.40 -10.27
C GLY A 249 33.98 -0.53 -9.68
N GLN A 250 34.27 0.72 -9.32
CA GLN A 250 33.29 1.67 -8.79
C GLN A 250 32.46 2.39 -9.86
N ASP A 251 32.78 2.24 -11.15
CA ASP A 251 32.08 2.91 -12.25
C ASP A 251 30.56 2.62 -12.21
N TYR A 252 30.18 1.36 -12.04
CA TYR A 252 28.77 0.96 -11.94
C TYR A 252 28.08 1.55 -10.70
N LEU A 253 28.75 1.53 -9.56
CA LEU A 253 28.21 2.06 -8.30
C LEU A 253 27.93 3.56 -8.41
N VAL A 254 28.85 4.32 -9.01
CA VAL A 254 28.69 5.77 -9.21
C VAL A 254 27.49 6.06 -10.10
N ILE A 255 27.36 5.36 -11.22
CA ILE A 255 26.23 5.54 -12.15
C ILE A 255 24.90 5.15 -11.50
N GLU A 256 24.86 4.05 -10.76
CA GLU A 256 23.65 3.64 -10.03
C GLU A 256 23.24 4.68 -9.00
N LEU A 257 24.18 5.21 -8.21
CA LEU A 257 23.91 6.26 -7.23
C LEU A 257 23.36 7.52 -7.88
N ILE A 258 23.94 7.94 -9.00
CA ILE A 258 23.43 9.08 -9.79
C ILE A 258 22.00 8.81 -10.26
N GLY A 259 21.74 7.60 -10.78
CA GLY A 259 20.41 7.16 -11.17
C GLY A 259 19.39 7.20 -10.03
N VAL A 260 19.78 6.75 -8.82
CA VAL A 260 18.97 6.84 -7.60
C VAL A 260 18.69 8.29 -7.22
N VAL A 261 19.68 9.18 -7.30
CA VAL A 261 19.50 10.60 -6.97
C VAL A 261 18.50 11.25 -7.92
N SER A 262 18.65 11.04 -9.23
CA SER A 262 17.70 11.53 -10.24
C SER A 262 16.30 10.97 -10.03
N ALA A 263 16.21 9.70 -9.67
CA ALA A 263 14.95 9.06 -9.31
C ALA A 263 14.28 9.66 -8.07
N ALA A 264 15.07 9.94 -7.03
CA ALA A 264 14.58 10.49 -5.77
C ALA A 264 13.96 11.88 -5.99
N ILE A 265 14.55 12.71 -6.85
CA ILE A 265 13.97 14.01 -7.24
C ILE A 265 12.60 13.80 -7.91
N ALA A 266 12.54 12.83 -8.82
CA ALA A 266 11.33 12.51 -9.56
C ALA A 266 10.23 11.92 -8.63
N ALA A 267 10.61 11.12 -7.63
CA ALA A 267 9.74 10.59 -6.59
C ALA A 267 9.23 11.69 -5.65
N ALA A 268 10.10 12.60 -5.20
CA ALA A 268 9.73 13.74 -4.36
C ALA A 268 8.71 14.66 -5.06
N ALA A 269 8.90 14.91 -6.36
CA ALA A 269 7.95 15.69 -7.15
C ALA A 269 6.56 15.03 -7.21
N THR A 270 6.49 13.70 -7.28
CA THR A 270 5.21 12.98 -7.21
C THR A 270 4.59 12.99 -5.81
N LEU A 271 5.41 12.85 -4.76
CA LEU A 271 4.91 12.83 -3.38
C LEU A 271 4.34 14.17 -2.93
N ARG A 272 4.92 15.30 -3.38
CA ARG A 272 4.45 16.66 -3.03
C ARG A 272 2.98 16.91 -3.40
N ARG A 273 2.40 16.16 -4.33
CA ARG A 273 1.01 16.33 -4.79
C ARG A 273 -0.01 15.53 -3.98
N ILE A 274 0.45 14.69 -3.06
CA ILE A 274 -0.42 13.81 -2.29
C ILE A 274 -1.03 14.60 -1.12
N ARG A 275 -2.36 14.53 -1.03
CA ARG A 275 -3.11 14.89 0.18
C ARG A 275 -3.32 13.58 0.96
N GLY A 276 -3.23 13.64 2.29
CA GLY A 276 -3.14 12.46 3.18
C GLY A 276 -4.02 11.27 2.79
N THR A 277 -3.49 10.06 2.97
CA THR A 277 -4.17 8.79 2.68
C THR A 277 -5.01 8.38 3.91
N SER A 278 -6.27 8.01 3.69
CA SER A 278 -7.16 7.49 4.75
C SER A 278 -7.07 5.97 4.92
N LEU A 279 -6.24 5.32 4.10
CA LEU A 279 -5.98 3.88 4.12
C LEU A 279 -4.61 3.60 4.75
N PRO A 280 -4.44 2.51 5.52
CA PRO A 280 -3.14 2.12 6.12
C PRO A 280 -2.08 1.70 5.10
N TYR A 281 -2.46 1.70 3.83
CA TYR A 281 -1.66 1.17 2.74
C TYR A 281 -1.22 2.38 1.94
N ASP A 282 -0.05 2.94 2.27
CA ASP A 282 0.54 4.08 1.57
C ASP A 282 1.01 3.68 0.16
N VAL A 283 0.05 3.31 -0.69
CA VAL A 283 0.27 2.97 -2.10
C VAL A 283 1.14 4.01 -2.80
N PRO A 284 0.92 5.33 -2.63
CA PRO A 284 1.78 6.32 -3.29
C PRO A 284 3.24 6.28 -2.82
N VAL A 285 3.48 5.96 -1.54
CA VAL A 285 4.84 5.84 -0.99
C VAL A 285 5.54 4.62 -1.57
N VAL A 286 4.84 3.49 -1.66
CA VAL A 286 5.40 2.26 -2.23
C VAL A 286 5.71 2.42 -3.72
N LEU A 287 4.86 3.14 -4.46
CA LEU A 287 5.11 3.49 -5.87
C LEU A 287 6.26 4.49 -6.03
N ALA A 288 6.39 5.45 -5.11
CA ALA A 288 7.52 6.36 -5.09
C ALA A 288 8.85 5.62 -4.80
N LEU A 289 8.83 4.65 -3.87
CA LEU A 289 10.00 3.82 -3.57
C LEU A 289 10.41 2.94 -4.75
N LEU A 290 9.45 2.45 -5.54
CA LEU A 290 9.74 1.67 -6.76
C LEU A 290 10.64 2.44 -7.74
N LYS A 291 10.56 3.79 -7.75
CA LYS A 291 11.35 4.64 -8.65
C LYS A 291 12.85 4.61 -8.35
N LEU A 292 13.25 4.32 -7.12
CA LEU A 292 14.66 4.37 -6.74
C LEU A 292 15.49 3.28 -7.45
N PRO A 293 15.18 1.98 -7.31
CA PRO A 293 15.95 0.95 -8.00
C PRO A 293 15.73 0.97 -9.51
N THR A 294 14.54 1.37 -10.00
CA THR A 294 14.35 1.52 -11.45
C THR A 294 15.26 2.60 -12.01
N GLY A 295 15.48 3.71 -11.31
CA GLY A 295 16.31 4.81 -11.81
C GLY A 295 17.80 4.47 -11.83
N ALA A 296 18.26 3.70 -10.84
CA ALA A 296 19.59 3.11 -10.84
C ALA A 296 19.81 2.24 -12.08
N LEU A 297 18.89 1.29 -12.31
CA LEU A 297 18.98 0.35 -13.42
C LEU A 297 18.81 1.03 -14.78
N THR A 298 17.92 2.02 -14.92
CA THR A 298 17.75 2.74 -16.19
C THR A 298 18.95 3.61 -16.53
N ALA A 299 19.64 4.18 -15.54
CA ALA A 299 20.89 4.91 -15.77
C ALA A 299 21.97 4.00 -16.36
N VAL A 300 22.19 2.82 -15.75
CA VAL A 300 23.15 1.82 -16.25
C VAL A 300 22.76 1.31 -17.64
N LEU A 301 21.50 0.88 -17.82
CA LEU A 301 21.01 0.37 -19.10
C LEU A 301 21.09 1.42 -20.21
N GLY A 302 20.79 2.69 -19.91
CA GLY A 302 20.89 3.79 -20.88
C GLY A 302 22.31 4.00 -21.39
N LEU A 303 23.30 3.99 -20.50
CA LEU A 303 24.71 4.09 -20.89
C LEU A 303 25.18 2.86 -21.69
N LEU A 304 24.72 1.66 -21.33
CA LEU A 304 25.01 0.43 -22.09
C LEU A 304 24.40 0.50 -23.51
N LEU A 305 23.19 1.05 -23.66
CA LEU A 305 22.57 1.26 -24.98
C LEU A 305 23.34 2.28 -25.82
N MET A 306 23.83 3.36 -25.23
CA MET A 306 24.70 4.33 -25.91
C MET A 306 25.99 3.69 -26.38
N ARG A 307 26.62 2.88 -25.53
CA ARG A 307 27.84 2.12 -25.88
C ARG A 307 27.58 1.11 -26.99
N GLY A 308 26.40 0.48 -27.01
CA GLY A 308 26.00 -0.47 -28.05
C GLY A 308 25.80 0.13 -29.44
N GLY A 309 25.95 1.46 -29.60
CA GLY A 309 25.82 2.13 -30.90
C GLY A 309 24.38 2.22 -31.42
N PHE A 310 23.39 1.87 -30.58
CA PHE A 310 21.97 1.91 -30.95
C PHE A 310 21.45 3.34 -31.18
N ILE A 311 22.14 4.34 -30.63
CA ILE A 311 21.81 5.75 -30.82
C ILE A 311 22.95 6.43 -31.60
N PRO A 312 22.83 6.59 -32.93
CA PRO A 312 23.89 7.20 -33.73
C PRO A 312 24.15 8.64 -33.28
N GLY A 313 25.43 8.99 -33.11
CA GLY A 313 25.87 10.35 -32.78
C GLY A 313 25.96 10.70 -31.28
N LEU A 314 25.51 9.83 -30.36
CA LEU A 314 25.61 10.07 -28.91
C LEU A 314 26.74 9.30 -28.21
N SER A 315 27.46 8.43 -28.92
CA SER A 315 28.53 7.59 -28.35
C SER A 315 29.88 8.31 -28.17
N ALA A 316 30.00 9.56 -28.61
CA ALA A 316 31.22 10.36 -28.51
C ALA A 316 31.28 11.17 -27.21
N LEU A 317 31.04 10.54 -26.05
CA LEU A 317 31.21 11.20 -24.77
C LEU A 317 32.70 11.45 -24.51
N ASP A 318 33.07 12.71 -24.30
CA ASP A 318 34.47 13.15 -24.21
C ASP A 318 34.97 13.37 -22.77
N SER A 319 34.08 13.30 -21.78
CA SER A 319 34.38 13.60 -20.39
C SER A 319 33.48 12.83 -19.42
N SER A 320 34.04 12.51 -18.24
CA SER A 320 33.30 11.83 -17.17
C SER A 320 32.06 12.62 -16.74
N ALA A 321 32.13 13.96 -16.78
CA ALA A 321 30.99 14.83 -16.51
C ALA A 321 29.83 14.63 -17.50
N GLN A 322 30.12 14.41 -18.79
CA GLN A 322 29.07 14.10 -19.78
C GLN A 322 28.44 12.73 -19.49
N ILE A 323 29.23 11.73 -19.12
CA ILE A 323 28.72 10.39 -18.77
C ILE A 323 27.75 10.50 -17.58
N ILE A 324 28.14 11.25 -16.55
CA ILE A 324 27.32 11.54 -15.37
C ILE A 324 26.04 12.30 -15.76
N ALA A 325 26.13 13.30 -16.63
CA ALA A 325 24.97 14.06 -17.09
C ALA A 325 23.96 13.16 -17.84
N TRP A 326 24.45 12.24 -18.69
CA TRP A 326 23.58 11.26 -19.34
C TRP A 326 22.98 10.25 -18.37
N ALA A 327 23.73 9.82 -17.35
CA ALA A 327 23.20 8.97 -16.28
C ALA A 327 22.04 9.66 -15.54
N ILE A 328 22.12 10.98 -15.31
CA ILE A 328 21.02 11.77 -14.73
C ILE A 328 19.79 11.73 -15.64
N ILE A 329 19.99 11.98 -16.94
CA ILE A 329 18.90 11.98 -17.93
C ILE A 329 18.22 10.61 -17.97
N PHE A 330 18.97 9.52 -18.06
CA PHE A 330 18.43 8.16 -18.09
C PHE A 330 17.80 7.73 -16.77
N GLY A 331 18.39 8.13 -15.64
CA GLY A 331 17.81 7.91 -14.31
C GLY A 331 16.47 8.61 -14.13
N TYR A 332 16.30 9.81 -14.72
CA TYR A 332 15.03 10.53 -14.73
C TYR A 332 14.04 9.97 -15.78
N ALA A 333 14.54 9.54 -16.94
CA ALA A 333 13.75 9.01 -18.05
C ALA A 333 12.95 7.75 -17.69
N GLN A 334 13.29 7.08 -16.58
CA GLN A 334 12.47 6.01 -16.00
C GLN A 334 10.99 6.37 -15.86
N GLN A 335 10.66 7.67 -15.71
CA GLN A 335 9.28 8.14 -15.59
C GLN A 335 8.42 7.69 -16.78
N LEU A 336 9.02 7.48 -17.96
CA LEU A 336 8.33 6.94 -19.13
C LEU A 336 7.79 5.52 -18.87
N PHE A 337 8.57 4.69 -18.18
CA PHE A 337 8.19 3.31 -17.83
C PHE A 337 7.32 3.26 -16.57
N THR A 338 7.64 4.04 -15.54
CA THR A 338 6.92 3.99 -14.26
C THR A 338 5.54 4.64 -14.33
N LYS A 339 5.27 5.51 -15.31
CA LYS A 339 3.96 6.17 -15.47
C LYS A 339 2.80 5.19 -15.61
N PHE A 340 3.00 4.04 -16.28
CA PHE A 340 1.97 3.02 -16.38
C PHE A 340 1.65 2.40 -15.02
N VAL A 341 2.67 2.06 -14.24
CA VAL A 341 2.53 1.48 -12.90
C VAL A 341 1.89 2.50 -11.93
N ASP A 342 2.31 3.77 -12.03
CA ASP A 342 1.72 4.87 -11.26
C ASP A 342 0.22 5.03 -11.58
N ASN A 343 -0.17 4.99 -12.86
CA ASN A 343 -1.57 5.07 -13.29
C ASN A 343 -2.41 3.90 -12.76
N GLN A 344 -1.88 2.68 -12.81
CA GLN A 344 -2.55 1.49 -12.26
C GLN A 344 -2.72 1.59 -10.74
N GLY A 345 -1.69 2.10 -10.04
CA GLY A 345 -1.77 2.33 -8.61
C GLY A 345 -2.84 3.34 -8.22
N GLN A 346 -2.96 4.44 -8.97
CA GLN A 346 -4.04 5.42 -8.78
C GLN A 346 -5.41 4.82 -9.10
N ALA A 347 -5.54 4.01 -10.14
CA ALA A 347 -6.80 3.34 -10.46
C ALA A 347 -7.23 2.39 -9.33
N VAL A 348 -6.30 1.62 -8.75
CA VAL A 348 -6.58 0.73 -7.61
C VAL A 348 -6.96 1.49 -6.35
N LEU A 349 -6.33 2.65 -6.09
CA LEU A 349 -6.70 3.53 -4.97
C LEU A 349 -8.08 4.15 -5.17
N ASN A 350 -8.36 4.69 -6.36
CA ASN A 350 -9.64 5.33 -6.67
C ASN A 350 -10.80 4.33 -6.68
N ALA A 351 -10.51 3.05 -6.93
CA ALA A 351 -11.47 1.97 -6.82
C ALA A 351 -11.85 1.62 -5.37
N VAL A 352 -11.17 2.19 -4.35
CA VAL A 352 -11.56 2.04 -2.95
C VAL A 352 -12.46 3.20 -2.55
N GLY A 353 -13.73 2.92 -2.30
CA GLY A 353 -14.76 3.94 -2.09
C GLY A 353 -16.04 3.72 -2.91
N GLY A 354 -16.09 2.64 -3.68
CA GLY A 354 -17.23 2.24 -4.52
C GLY A 354 -17.38 3.04 -5.83
N PRO A 355 -18.51 2.90 -6.55
CA PRO A 355 -18.63 3.30 -7.95
C PRO A 355 -18.71 4.84 -8.17
N ASN A 356 -17.54 5.49 -8.17
CA ASN A 356 -17.20 6.79 -8.78
C ASN A 356 -17.79 8.11 -8.24
N PRO A 357 -17.02 9.21 -8.42
CA PRO A 357 -17.51 10.29 -9.27
C PRO A 357 -16.42 10.82 -10.23
N VAL A 358 -16.28 10.22 -11.42
CA VAL A 358 -15.58 10.86 -12.55
C VAL A 358 -16.59 11.11 -13.66
N THR A 359 -17.41 12.14 -13.48
CA THR A 359 -18.00 12.96 -14.54
C THR A 359 -18.48 14.28 -13.93
N ARG A 360 -17.55 15.09 -13.40
CA ARG A 360 -17.81 16.53 -13.35
C ARG A 360 -17.56 17.05 -14.77
N LYS A 361 -18.60 17.04 -15.60
CA LYS A 361 -18.65 17.81 -16.85
C LYS A 361 -18.27 19.25 -16.48
N PRO A 362 -17.33 19.92 -17.18
CA PRO A 362 -17.09 21.33 -16.92
C PRO A 362 -18.41 22.06 -17.14
N ALA A 363 -18.84 22.83 -16.14
CA ALA A 363 -19.92 23.78 -16.30
C ALA A 363 -19.54 24.65 -17.50
N GLY A 364 -20.32 24.57 -18.57
CA GLY A 364 -20.18 25.50 -19.67
C GLY A 364 -20.40 26.89 -19.11
N ASP A 365 -19.41 27.75 -19.27
CA ASP A 365 -19.57 29.18 -19.12
C ASP A 365 -20.58 29.65 -20.16
N GLY A 366 -21.85 29.62 -19.79
CA GLY A 366 -22.88 30.41 -20.42
C GLY A 366 -22.69 31.85 -19.97
N LYS A 367 -22.25 32.70 -20.88
CA LYS A 367 -22.62 34.12 -20.86
C LYS A 367 -23.23 34.49 -22.21
N PRO A 368 -24.21 35.42 -22.20
CA PRO A 368 -25.14 35.66 -23.29
C PRO A 368 -24.47 36.25 -24.53
#